data_AF-A0A2P8H8F2-F1
#
_entry.id   AF-A0A2P8H8F2-F1
#
_cell.length_a   1.000
_cell.length_b   1.000
_cell.length_c   1.000
_cell.angle_alpha   90.00
_cell.angle_beta   90.00
_cell.angle_gamma   90.00
#
_symmetry.space_group_name_H-M   'P 1'
#
loop_
_entity.id
_entity.type
_entity.pdbx_description
1 polymer ?
#
loop_
_entity_poly.entity_id
_entity_poly.type
_entity_poly.pdbx_seq_one_letter_code
_entity_poly.pdbx_strand_id
1 'polypeptide(L)'
;MEPSIIDFIYKRKQLLVEKWLEEVESVTQDSAITRIPEDIYSETNREFIDVIVNTLHVSPEEAKERLRSFVERLIHIGWPLSYFTRGLQAFRRVILEEMKENTQAEQAFSTFGEVENWIDGIVNQLVDEYTGSWENTLNLQKLALKELSAPLIPVFSHISVMPLIGTIDTERAKLIMENLLEGIIEHRSQVVLIDITGVPVVDTMVAHHIIQAAEAVRLVGAECILVGIRPEIAQTIVNLGIDLGKFPTKSTLRKGIESGLEVTNKKIVEIE
;
A
#
# COMPACT_ATOMS: atom_id res chain seq x y z
N MET A 1 12.76 -27.20 25.39
CA MET A 1 13.94 -26.47 25.87
C MET A 1 14.19 -26.86 27.32
N GLU A 2 15.45 -27.08 27.70
CA GLU A 2 15.86 -27.43 29.04
C GLU A 2 15.45 -26.32 30.04
N PRO A 3 14.97 -26.70 31.25
CA PRO A 3 14.57 -25.72 32.27
C PRO A 3 15.66 -24.73 32.65
N SER A 4 16.93 -25.14 32.60
CA SER A 4 18.11 -24.30 32.87
C SER A 4 18.22 -23.12 31.91
N ILE A 5 17.95 -23.35 30.61
CA ILE A 5 18.00 -22.34 29.55
C ILE A 5 16.80 -21.40 29.67
N ILE A 6 15.62 -21.94 29.95
CA ILE A 6 14.41 -21.15 30.20
C ILE A 6 14.62 -20.21 31.40
N ASP A 7 15.13 -20.75 32.52
CA ASP A 7 15.45 -19.97 33.72
C ASP A 7 16.50 -18.88 33.45
N PHE A 8 17.50 -19.18 32.62
CA PHE A 8 18.53 -18.21 32.22
C PHE A 8 17.91 -17.03 31.48
N ILE A 9 17.12 -17.32 30.43
CA ILE A 9 16.44 -16.30 29.60
C ILE A 9 15.50 -15.46 30.48
N TYR A 10 14.73 -16.11 31.36
CA TYR A 10 13.77 -15.42 32.22
C TYR A 10 14.46 -14.51 33.25
N LYS A 11 15.47 -15.01 33.97
CA LYS A 11 16.20 -14.23 34.99
C LYS A 11 16.98 -13.06 34.40
N ARG A 12 17.47 -13.19 33.17
CA ARG A 12 18.23 -12.15 32.46
C ARG A 12 17.41 -11.35 31.46
N LYS A 13 16.10 -11.55 31.42
CA LYS A 13 15.20 -10.93 30.44
C LYS A 13 15.45 -9.44 30.25
N GLN A 14 15.59 -8.68 31.33
CA GLN A 14 15.80 -7.24 31.26
C GLN A 14 17.13 -6.86 30.58
N LEU A 15 18.21 -7.55 30.92
CA LEU A 15 19.52 -7.38 30.28
C LEU A 15 19.48 -7.78 28.80
N LEU A 16 18.79 -8.88 28.47
CA LEU A 16 18.63 -9.34 27.09
C LEU A 16 17.85 -8.33 26.24
N VAL A 17 16.79 -7.72 26.79
CA VAL A 17 16.01 -6.67 26.12
C VAL A 17 16.87 -5.44 25.85
N GLU A 18 17.65 -4.98 26.83
CA GLU A 18 18.52 -3.81 26.70
C GLU A 18 19.55 -4.01 25.57
N LYS A 19 20.28 -5.14 25.58
CA LYS A 19 21.24 -5.48 24.52
C LYS A 19 20.58 -5.68 23.16
N TRP A 20 19.40 -6.27 23.13
CA TRP A 20 18.66 -6.49 21.89
C TRP A 20 18.19 -5.17 21.26
N LEU A 21 17.76 -4.19 22.05
CA LEU A 21 17.37 -2.87 21.55
C LEU A 21 18.52 -2.18 20.83
N GLU A 22 19.73 -2.24 21.40
CA GLU A 22 20.96 -1.72 20.77
C GLU A 22 21.24 -2.42 19.42
N GLU A 23 21.04 -3.74 19.38
CA GLU A 23 21.31 -4.51 18.17
C GLU A 23 20.25 -4.27 17.08
N VAL A 24 18.98 -4.14 17.46
CA VAL A 24 17.87 -3.93 16.53
C VAL A 24 17.83 -2.51 15.96
N GLU A 25 18.39 -1.51 16.63
CA GLU A 25 18.63 -0.19 16.02
C GLU A 25 19.51 -0.26 14.77
N SER A 26 20.48 -1.19 14.72
CA SER A 26 21.27 -1.40 13.50
C SER A 26 20.45 -2.04 12.36
N VAL A 27 19.38 -2.77 12.71
CA VAL A 27 18.48 -3.45 11.78
C VAL A 27 17.45 -2.49 11.18
N THR A 28 17.05 -1.44 11.90
CA THR A 28 16.04 -0.47 11.45
C THR A 28 16.52 0.50 10.39
N GLN A 29 17.82 0.79 10.31
CA GLN A 29 18.40 1.72 9.32
C GLN A 29 18.13 1.33 7.86
N ASP A 30 17.80 0.06 7.62
CA ASP A 30 17.62 -0.53 6.28
C ASP A 30 16.13 -0.81 5.94
N SER A 31 15.19 -0.33 6.77
CA SER A 31 13.76 -0.68 6.69
C SER A 31 12.84 0.54 6.76
N ALA A 32 11.61 0.41 6.24
CA ALA A 32 10.58 1.47 6.18
C ALA A 32 10.05 1.97 7.55
N ILE A 33 10.68 1.56 8.65
CA ILE A 33 10.27 1.81 10.05
C ILE A 33 10.63 3.24 10.51
N THR A 34 11.45 3.96 9.74
CA THR A 34 11.94 5.32 10.03
C THR A 34 10.86 6.40 10.20
N ARG A 35 9.56 6.06 10.08
CA ARG A 35 8.42 6.99 10.26
C ARG A 35 7.61 6.75 11.53
N ILE A 36 7.98 5.79 12.38
CA ILE A 36 7.25 5.48 13.62
C ILE A 36 7.76 6.35 14.78
N PRO A 37 6.89 6.97 15.58
CA PRO A 37 7.29 7.72 16.78
C PRO A 37 8.14 6.86 17.73
N GLU A 38 9.17 7.47 18.32
CA GLU A 38 10.15 6.80 19.19
C GLU A 38 9.51 6.12 20.41
N ASP A 39 8.51 6.77 21.01
CA ASP A 39 7.77 6.24 22.15
C ASP A 39 7.07 4.91 21.79
N ILE A 40 6.33 4.90 20.68
CA ILE A 40 5.60 3.72 20.18
C ILE A 40 6.58 2.61 19.80
N TYR A 41 7.71 2.97 19.17
CA TYR A 41 8.76 2.02 18.81
C TYR A 41 9.32 1.30 20.04
N SER A 42 9.67 2.06 21.08
CA SER A 42 10.25 1.50 22.31
C SER A 42 9.27 0.61 23.09
N GLU A 43 8.00 1.01 23.20
CA GLU A 43 6.95 0.21 23.85
C GLU A 43 6.68 -1.09 23.10
N THR A 44 6.53 -1.00 21.77
CA THR A 44 6.27 -2.15 20.90
C THR A 44 7.40 -3.18 21.00
N ASN A 45 8.64 -2.73 21.05
CA ASN A 45 9.81 -3.58 21.14
C ASN A 45 9.91 -4.33 22.47
N ARG A 46 9.56 -3.67 23.58
CA ARG A 46 9.45 -4.34 24.88
C ARG A 46 8.35 -5.39 24.87
N GLU A 47 7.17 -5.04 24.33
CA GLU A 47 6.05 -5.98 24.21
C GLU A 47 6.42 -7.18 23.32
N PHE A 48 7.19 -6.98 22.24
CA PHE A 48 7.62 -8.06 21.35
C PHE A 48 8.47 -9.10 22.10
N ILE A 49 9.48 -8.65 22.84
CA ILE A 49 10.32 -9.57 23.63
C ILE A 49 9.50 -10.24 24.73
N ASP A 50 8.57 -9.52 25.36
CA ASP A 50 7.67 -10.10 26.36
C ASP A 50 6.84 -11.24 25.76
N VAL A 51 6.25 -11.03 24.59
CA VAL A 51 5.49 -12.06 23.88
C VAL A 51 6.38 -13.27 23.55
N ILE A 52 7.58 -13.03 23.02
CA ILE A 52 8.54 -14.10 22.67
C ILE A 52 8.92 -14.91 23.91
N VAL A 53 9.43 -14.26 24.97
CA VAL A 53 9.89 -14.97 26.18
C VAL A 53 8.74 -15.72 26.85
N ASN A 54 7.52 -15.17 26.84
CA ASN A 54 6.36 -15.85 27.38
C ASN A 54 5.98 -17.13 26.61
N THR A 55 6.41 -17.30 25.35
CA THR A 55 6.19 -18.56 24.61
C THR A 55 6.85 -19.76 25.28
N LEU A 56 7.91 -19.56 26.07
CA LEU A 56 8.61 -20.63 26.79
C LEU A 56 7.79 -21.22 27.95
N HIS A 57 6.76 -20.52 28.41
CA HIS A 57 5.99 -20.88 29.61
C HIS A 57 4.55 -21.30 29.32
N VAL A 58 4.10 -21.22 28.07
CA VAL A 58 2.74 -21.56 27.66
C VAL A 58 2.73 -22.76 26.73
N SER A 59 1.54 -23.30 26.45
CA SER A 59 1.40 -24.36 25.45
C SER A 59 1.78 -23.87 24.04
N PRO A 60 2.24 -24.75 23.13
CA PRO A 60 2.57 -24.37 21.75
C PRO A 60 1.42 -23.66 21.02
N GLU A 61 0.19 -24.10 21.23
CA GLU A 61 -1.01 -23.51 20.64
C GLU A 61 -1.27 -22.09 21.15
N GLU A 62 -1.09 -21.86 22.46
CA GLU A 62 -1.25 -20.54 23.07
C GLU A 62 -0.11 -19.59 22.66
N ALA A 63 1.13 -20.09 22.62
CA ALA A 63 2.28 -19.33 22.12
C ALA A 63 2.03 -18.85 20.69
N LYS A 64 1.53 -19.76 19.84
CA LYS A 64 1.19 -19.48 18.44
C LYS A 64 0.16 -18.36 18.33
N GLU A 65 -0.95 -18.44 19.06
CA GLU A 65 -2.02 -17.44 18.97
C GLU A 65 -1.61 -16.06 19.52
N ARG A 66 -0.85 -16.03 20.63
CA ARG A 66 -0.32 -14.77 21.19
C ARG A 66 0.64 -14.08 20.23
N LEU A 67 1.56 -14.84 19.63
CA LEU A 67 2.49 -14.31 18.64
C LEU A 67 1.75 -13.82 17.39
N ARG A 68 0.80 -14.62 16.88
CA ARG A 68 -0.01 -14.28 15.70
C ARG A 68 -0.74 -12.96 15.89
N SER A 69 -1.51 -12.84 16.97
CA SER A 69 -2.31 -11.65 17.28
C SER A 69 -1.45 -10.38 17.50
N PHE A 70 -0.29 -10.51 18.13
CA PHE A 70 0.66 -9.42 18.30
C PHE A 70 1.21 -8.94 16.94
N VAL A 71 1.72 -9.86 16.12
CA VAL A 71 2.34 -9.52 14.83
C VAL A 71 1.29 -8.99 13.84
N GLU A 72 0.07 -9.55 13.83
CA GLU A 72 -1.04 -9.13 12.96
C GLU A 72 -1.33 -7.65 13.14
N ARG A 73 -1.48 -7.22 14.39
CA ARG A 73 -1.73 -5.83 14.78
C ARG A 73 -0.66 -4.87 14.24
N LEU A 74 0.61 -5.26 14.31
CA LEU A 74 1.72 -4.39 13.90
C LEU A 74 1.88 -4.34 12.38
N ILE A 75 1.68 -5.45 11.67
CA ILE A 75 1.73 -5.44 10.21
C ILE A 75 0.60 -4.57 9.65
N HIS A 76 -0.59 -4.57 10.26
CA HIS A 76 -1.68 -3.64 9.89
C HIS A 76 -1.31 -2.16 10.05
N ILE A 77 -0.41 -1.83 10.98
CA ILE A 77 0.08 -0.46 11.22
C ILE A 77 1.29 -0.13 10.31
N GLY A 78 1.74 -1.10 9.49
CA GLY A 78 2.78 -0.91 8.48
C GLY A 78 4.16 -1.42 8.87
N TRP A 79 4.27 -2.22 9.93
CA TRP A 79 5.54 -2.88 10.27
C TRP A 79 5.85 -3.99 9.26
N PRO A 80 7.06 -4.02 8.68
CA PRO A 80 7.41 -5.05 7.72
C PRO A 80 7.67 -6.40 8.43
N LEU A 81 7.22 -7.51 7.85
CA LEU A 81 7.47 -8.86 8.40
C LEU A 81 8.97 -9.12 8.63
N SER A 82 9.82 -8.61 7.72
CA SER A 82 11.28 -8.72 7.80
C SER A 82 11.86 -8.13 9.08
N TYR A 83 11.17 -7.17 9.71
CA TYR A 83 11.56 -6.63 11.00
C TYR A 83 11.52 -7.69 12.08
N PHE A 84 10.38 -8.39 12.21
CA PHE A 84 10.21 -9.42 13.23
C PHE A 84 11.18 -10.57 13.03
N THR A 85 11.39 -11.01 11.79
CA THR A 85 12.35 -12.09 11.48
C THR A 85 13.78 -11.68 11.81
N ARG A 86 14.21 -10.47 11.43
CA ARG A 86 15.56 -9.96 11.75
C ARG A 86 15.72 -9.67 13.25
N GLY A 87 14.67 -9.18 13.90
CA GLY A 87 14.61 -8.93 15.34
C GLY A 87 14.80 -10.23 16.14
N LEU A 88 14.12 -11.30 15.76
CA LEU A 88 14.32 -12.63 16.35
C LEU A 88 15.74 -13.16 16.14
N GLN A 89 16.33 -12.94 14.97
CA GLN A 89 17.72 -13.31 14.71
C GLN A 89 18.73 -12.51 15.55
N ALA A 90 18.47 -11.21 15.79
CA ALA A 90 19.25 -10.40 16.72
C ALA A 90 19.09 -10.92 18.14
N PHE A 91 17.86 -11.19 18.58
CA PHE A 91 17.60 -11.70 19.92
C PHE A 91 18.32 -13.04 20.17
N ARG A 92 18.35 -13.92 19.17
CA ARG A 92 19.16 -15.14 19.19
C ARG A 92 20.64 -14.84 19.44
N ARG A 93 21.23 -13.89 18.70
CA ARG A 93 22.65 -13.52 18.88
C ARG A 93 22.92 -13.00 20.28
N VAL A 94 22.08 -12.12 20.81
CA VAL A 94 22.18 -11.62 22.20
C VAL A 94 22.14 -12.76 23.22
N ILE A 95 21.22 -13.72 23.09
CA ILE A 95 21.14 -14.87 24.00
C ILE A 95 22.44 -15.70 23.92
N LEU A 96 22.89 -16.02 22.71
CA LEU A 96 24.08 -16.86 22.51
C LEU A 96 25.35 -16.19 23.06
N GLU A 97 25.50 -14.87 22.89
CA GLU A 97 26.60 -14.10 23.47
C GLU A 97 26.58 -14.11 25.00
N GLU A 98 25.42 -13.90 25.61
CA GLU A 98 25.26 -13.95 27.08
C GLU A 98 25.50 -15.35 27.66
N MET A 99 25.15 -16.40 26.91
CA MET A 99 25.36 -17.78 27.33
C MET A 99 26.83 -18.20 27.18
N LYS A 100 27.58 -17.63 26.25
CA LYS A 100 29.00 -17.92 26.02
C LYS A 100 29.85 -17.69 27.27
N GLU A 101 29.55 -16.66 28.06
CA GLU A 101 30.29 -16.36 29.30
C GLU A 101 30.04 -17.38 30.42
N ASN A 102 28.97 -18.17 30.33
CA ASN A 102 28.47 -19.00 31.43
C ASN A 102 28.41 -20.51 31.10
N THR A 103 28.81 -20.92 29.89
CA THR A 103 28.64 -22.31 29.42
C THR A 103 29.98 -22.98 29.14
N GLN A 104 30.15 -24.21 29.65
CA GLN A 104 31.33 -25.03 29.33
C GLN A 104 31.29 -25.49 27.87
N ALA A 105 32.45 -25.59 27.23
CA ALA A 105 32.57 -25.90 25.80
C ALA A 105 31.84 -27.20 25.39
N GLU A 106 31.77 -28.18 26.29
CA GLU A 106 31.15 -29.48 26.04
C GLU A 106 29.60 -29.42 25.98
N GLN A 107 28.98 -28.46 26.67
CA GLN A 107 27.53 -28.24 26.71
C GLN A 107 27.08 -27.10 25.77
N ALA A 108 28.02 -26.33 25.22
CA ALA A 108 27.73 -25.18 24.38
C ALA A 108 26.92 -25.57 23.13
N PHE A 109 27.25 -26.69 22.49
CA PHE A 109 26.58 -27.12 21.26
C PHE A 109 25.11 -27.49 21.47
N SER A 110 24.78 -28.28 22.51
CA SER A 110 23.39 -28.64 22.81
C SER A 110 22.58 -27.41 23.22
N THR A 111 23.15 -26.59 24.08
CA THR A 111 22.54 -25.34 24.56
C THR A 111 22.22 -24.39 23.41
N PHE A 112 23.17 -24.19 22.49
CA PHE A 112 22.96 -23.35 21.32
C PHE A 112 21.91 -23.93 20.38
N GLY A 113 21.95 -25.24 20.13
CA GLY A 113 20.96 -25.91 19.29
C GLY A 113 19.53 -25.77 19.81
N GLU A 114 19.32 -25.74 21.13
CA GLU A 114 18.00 -25.51 21.70
C GLU A 114 17.46 -24.10 21.49
N VAL A 115 18.32 -23.08 21.66
CA VAL A 115 17.96 -21.69 21.39
C VAL A 115 17.69 -21.48 19.90
N GLU A 116 18.51 -22.08 19.02
CA GLU A 116 18.28 -22.03 17.57
C GLU A 116 16.94 -22.64 17.20
N ASN A 117 16.66 -23.87 17.63
CA ASN A 117 15.41 -24.55 17.29
C ASN A 117 14.16 -23.79 17.78
N TRP A 118 14.25 -23.15 18.94
CA TRP A 118 13.15 -22.33 19.45
C TRP A 118 12.92 -21.08 18.60
N ILE A 119 13.98 -20.32 18.30
CA ILE A 119 13.87 -19.11 17.48
C ILE A 119 13.46 -19.44 16.05
N ASP A 120 14.03 -20.48 15.44
CA ASP A 120 13.69 -20.90 14.08
C ASP A 120 12.25 -21.40 13.99
N GLY A 121 11.74 -22.06 15.05
CA GLY A 121 10.32 -22.43 15.14
C GLY A 121 9.40 -21.21 15.07
N ILE A 122 9.73 -20.15 15.81
CA ILE A 122 8.99 -18.87 15.79
C ILE A 122 9.09 -18.22 14.41
N VAL A 123 10.30 -18.12 13.84
CA VAL A 123 10.52 -17.49 12.52
C VAL A 123 9.75 -18.23 11.43
N ASN A 124 9.86 -19.56 11.37
CA ASN A 124 9.16 -20.35 10.35
C ASN A 124 7.64 -20.22 10.49
N GLN A 125 7.11 -20.24 11.72
CA GLN A 125 5.69 -20.02 11.94
C GLN A 125 5.23 -18.65 11.41
N LEU A 126 5.98 -17.58 11.69
CA LEU A 126 5.67 -16.24 11.19
C LEU A 126 5.75 -16.16 9.67
N VAL A 127 6.76 -16.79 9.07
CA VAL A 127 6.89 -16.84 7.62
C VAL A 127 5.71 -17.61 7.01
N ASP A 128 5.37 -18.78 7.53
CA ASP A 128 4.27 -19.63 7.02
C ASP A 128 2.90 -18.93 7.15
N GLU A 129 2.63 -18.24 8.26
CA GLU A 129 1.37 -17.52 8.46
C GLU A 129 1.22 -16.31 7.53
N TYR A 130 2.32 -15.61 7.23
CA TYR A 130 2.25 -14.28 6.61
C TYR A 130 2.71 -14.21 5.14
N THR A 131 3.52 -15.16 4.66
CA THR A 131 3.93 -15.20 3.23
C THR A 131 2.75 -15.47 2.29
N GLY A 132 1.73 -16.23 2.71
CA GLY A 132 0.54 -16.49 1.89
C GLY A 132 -0.58 -15.45 2.00
N SER A 133 -0.72 -14.80 3.16
CA SER A 133 -1.91 -14.02 3.51
C SER A 133 -1.77 -12.52 3.24
N TRP A 134 -0.61 -11.93 3.54
CA TRP A 134 -0.45 -10.47 3.50
C TRP A 134 -0.14 -9.91 2.11
N GLU A 135 0.68 -10.59 1.30
CA GLU A 135 0.88 -10.20 -0.10
C GLU A 135 -0.43 -10.26 -0.90
N ASN A 136 -1.21 -11.31 -0.72
CA ASN A 136 -2.52 -11.43 -1.37
C ASN A 136 -3.49 -10.37 -0.89
N THR A 137 -3.61 -10.12 0.42
CA THR A 137 -4.53 -9.10 0.95
C THR A 137 -4.12 -7.69 0.53
N LEU A 138 -2.82 -7.35 0.55
CA LEU A 138 -2.33 -6.06 0.02
C LEU A 138 -2.56 -5.91 -1.48
N ASN A 139 -2.29 -6.95 -2.26
CA ASN A 139 -2.48 -6.89 -3.69
C ASN A 139 -3.97 -6.77 -4.01
N LEU A 140 -4.85 -7.48 -3.30
CA LEU A 140 -6.30 -7.36 -3.43
C LEU A 140 -6.81 -5.98 -2.99
N GLN A 141 -6.28 -5.40 -1.91
CA GLN A 141 -6.64 -4.04 -1.49
C GLN A 141 -6.12 -2.98 -2.48
N LYS A 142 -4.90 -3.15 -3.02
CA LYS A 142 -4.37 -2.30 -4.08
C LYS A 142 -5.15 -2.44 -5.38
N LEU A 143 -5.59 -3.65 -5.72
CA LEU A 143 -6.45 -3.93 -6.87
C LEU A 143 -7.83 -3.29 -6.67
N ALA A 144 -8.45 -3.41 -5.49
CA ALA A 144 -9.72 -2.74 -5.19
C ALA A 144 -9.60 -1.20 -5.22
N LEU A 145 -8.49 -0.64 -4.72
CA LEU A 145 -8.18 0.79 -4.86
C LEU A 145 -7.96 1.19 -6.33
N LYS A 146 -7.39 0.30 -7.16
CA LYS A 146 -7.30 0.49 -8.62
C LYS A 146 -8.68 0.41 -9.28
N GLU A 147 -9.56 -0.52 -8.90
CA GLU A 147 -10.93 -0.62 -9.42
C GLU A 147 -11.77 0.63 -9.12
N LEU A 148 -11.51 1.30 -7.98
CA LEU A 148 -12.15 2.57 -7.62
C LEU A 148 -11.53 3.81 -8.32
N SER A 149 -10.54 3.66 -9.19
CA SER A 149 -9.62 4.76 -9.56
C SER A 149 -10.04 5.68 -10.71
N ALA A 150 -11.21 5.46 -11.32
CA ALA A 150 -11.83 6.35 -12.31
C ALA A 150 -13.34 6.04 -12.50
N PRO A 151 -14.21 6.36 -11.53
CA PRO A 151 -15.64 6.20 -11.72
C PRO A 151 -16.15 7.27 -12.70
N LEU A 152 -17.01 6.87 -13.65
CA LEU A 152 -17.77 7.84 -14.43
C LEU A 152 -18.94 8.34 -13.58
N ILE A 153 -18.94 9.62 -13.22
CA ILE A 153 -19.91 10.20 -12.28
C ILE A 153 -20.99 10.94 -13.07
N PRO A 154 -22.28 10.55 -13.00
CA PRO A 154 -23.35 11.33 -13.60
C PRO A 154 -23.59 12.61 -12.78
N VAL A 155 -23.44 13.77 -13.41
CA VAL A 155 -23.58 15.08 -12.75
C VAL A 155 -24.88 15.79 -13.12
N PHE A 156 -25.38 15.55 -14.33
CA PHE A 156 -26.69 16.01 -14.80
C PHE A 156 -27.30 14.94 -15.71
N SER A 157 -28.59 15.05 -16.01
CA SER A 157 -29.23 14.18 -16.99
C SER A 157 -28.48 14.26 -18.33
N HIS A 158 -27.96 13.11 -18.76
CA HIS A 158 -27.14 12.88 -19.96
C HIS A 158 -25.73 13.51 -19.95
N ILE A 159 -25.24 13.98 -18.79
CA ILE A 159 -23.89 14.54 -18.66
C ILE A 159 -23.17 13.83 -17.52
N SER A 160 -21.99 13.27 -17.85
CA SER A 160 -21.12 12.62 -16.87
C SER A 160 -19.72 13.20 -16.86
N VAL A 161 -19.02 13.03 -15.74
CA VAL A 161 -17.64 13.48 -15.54
C VAL A 161 -16.79 12.29 -15.13
N MET A 162 -15.63 12.13 -15.76
CA MET A 162 -14.59 11.18 -15.35
C MET A 162 -13.37 11.96 -14.85
N PRO A 163 -13.15 12.04 -13.52
CA PRO A 163 -11.97 12.66 -12.96
C PRO A 163 -10.77 11.71 -13.03
N LEU A 164 -9.65 12.19 -13.58
CA LEU A 164 -8.38 11.49 -13.63
C LEU A 164 -7.41 12.12 -12.62
N ILE A 165 -7.03 11.34 -11.59
CA ILE A 165 -6.19 11.81 -10.47
C ILE A 165 -4.95 10.93 -10.34
N GLY A 166 -3.76 11.54 -10.25
CA GLY A 166 -2.49 10.83 -10.08
C GLY A 166 -1.90 10.32 -11.39
N THR A 167 -0.95 9.40 -11.30
CA THR A 167 -0.23 8.87 -12.47
C THR A 167 -1.06 7.83 -13.21
N ILE A 168 -0.94 7.82 -14.55
CA ILE A 168 -1.65 6.89 -15.43
C ILE A 168 -0.59 5.98 -16.06
N ASP A 169 -0.59 4.70 -15.70
CA ASP A 169 0.17 3.66 -16.38
C ASP A 169 -0.71 2.89 -17.37
N THR A 170 -0.13 1.96 -18.11
CA THR A 170 -0.83 1.17 -19.14
C THR A 170 -2.01 0.37 -18.58
N GLU A 171 -1.86 -0.21 -17.39
CA GLU A 171 -2.90 -1.02 -16.75
C GLU A 171 -4.08 -0.13 -16.33
N ARG A 172 -3.78 1.00 -15.70
CA ARG A 172 -4.79 1.98 -15.29
C ARG A 172 -5.49 2.63 -16.49
N ALA A 173 -4.77 2.90 -17.58
CA ALA A 173 -5.36 3.45 -18.80
C ALA A 173 -6.40 2.50 -19.40
N LYS A 174 -6.14 1.19 -19.40
CA LYS A 174 -7.10 0.19 -19.87
C LYS A 174 -8.37 0.20 -19.02
N LEU A 175 -8.22 0.22 -17.70
CA LEU A 175 -9.35 0.26 -16.77
C LEU A 175 -10.17 1.55 -16.92
N ILE A 176 -9.51 2.69 -17.08
CA ILE A 176 -10.16 3.99 -17.36
C ILE A 176 -11.03 3.87 -18.61
N MET A 177 -10.50 3.28 -19.69
CA MET A 177 -11.22 3.10 -20.94
C MET A 177 -12.44 2.18 -20.79
N GLU A 178 -12.29 1.05 -20.11
CA GLU A 178 -13.39 0.10 -19.85
C GLU A 178 -14.51 0.79 -19.04
N ASN A 179 -14.18 1.40 -17.90
CA ASN A 179 -15.14 2.09 -17.04
C ASN A 179 -15.83 3.27 -17.75
N LEU A 180 -15.09 4.00 -18.58
CA LEU A 180 -15.62 5.12 -19.36
C LEU A 180 -16.71 4.65 -20.32
N LEU A 181 -16.44 3.59 -21.08
CA LEU A 181 -17.37 3.09 -22.09
C LEU A 181 -18.59 2.40 -21.46
N GLU A 182 -18.39 1.61 -20.41
CA GLU A 182 -19.49 0.98 -19.67
C GLU A 182 -20.39 2.03 -19.02
N GLY A 183 -19.79 3.01 -18.33
CA GLY A 183 -20.53 4.08 -17.67
C GLY A 183 -21.34 4.96 -18.63
N ILE A 184 -20.85 5.20 -19.86
CA ILE A 184 -21.59 5.97 -20.87
C ILE A 184 -22.92 5.28 -21.20
N ILE A 185 -22.88 3.96 -21.36
CA ILE A 185 -24.06 3.16 -21.69
C ILE A 185 -25.01 3.11 -20.49
N GLU A 186 -24.47 2.84 -19.29
CA GLU A 186 -25.24 2.74 -18.06
C GLU A 186 -25.98 4.05 -17.74
N HIS A 187 -25.28 5.18 -17.79
CA HIS A 187 -25.83 6.49 -17.47
C HIS A 187 -26.50 7.18 -18.66
N ARG A 188 -26.47 6.57 -19.85
CA ARG A 188 -26.99 7.12 -21.12
C ARG A 188 -26.46 8.53 -21.37
N SER A 189 -25.15 8.68 -21.20
CA SER A 189 -24.47 9.96 -21.29
C SER A 189 -24.36 10.39 -22.75
N GLN A 190 -24.86 11.60 -23.06
CA GLN A 190 -24.67 12.25 -24.35
C GLN A 190 -23.39 13.08 -24.36
N VAL A 191 -22.99 13.58 -23.19
CA VAL A 191 -21.75 14.35 -23.01
C VAL A 191 -20.94 13.74 -21.88
N VAL A 192 -19.65 13.57 -22.11
CA VAL A 192 -18.68 13.15 -21.10
C VAL A 192 -17.56 14.16 -20.99
N LEU A 193 -17.27 14.58 -19.77
CA LEU A 193 -16.15 15.45 -19.44
C LEU A 193 -15.04 14.60 -18.86
N ILE A 194 -13.86 14.61 -19.48
CA ILE A 194 -12.67 13.98 -18.89
C ILE A 194 -11.84 15.08 -18.23
N ASP A 195 -11.76 15.02 -16.90
CA ASP A 195 -11.05 16.02 -16.10
C ASP A 195 -9.64 15.55 -15.77
N ILE A 196 -8.65 16.20 -16.38
CA ILE A 196 -7.24 15.89 -16.20
C ILE A 196 -6.52 16.86 -15.25
N THR A 197 -7.27 17.69 -14.51
CA THR A 197 -6.70 18.66 -13.57
C THR A 197 -5.79 17.98 -12.53
N GLY A 198 -6.11 16.74 -12.13
CA GLY A 198 -5.38 15.95 -11.13
C GLY A 198 -4.21 15.11 -11.67
N VAL A 199 -3.91 15.17 -12.98
CA VAL A 199 -2.80 14.41 -13.58
C VAL A 199 -1.53 15.27 -13.54
N PRO A 200 -0.47 14.91 -12.78
CA PRO A 200 0.66 15.81 -12.49
C PRO A 200 1.61 16.01 -13.69
N VAL A 201 1.85 14.97 -14.48
CA VAL A 201 2.71 15.02 -15.67
C VAL A 201 2.04 14.21 -16.77
N VAL A 202 2.01 14.76 -17.99
CA VAL A 202 1.58 14.06 -19.19
C VAL A 202 2.80 13.84 -20.04
N ASP A 203 3.18 12.57 -20.23
CA ASP A 203 4.17 12.14 -21.20
C ASP A 203 3.48 11.65 -22.48
N THR A 204 4.27 11.07 -23.39
CA THR A 204 3.78 10.49 -24.65
C THR A 204 2.74 9.40 -24.45
N MET A 205 2.94 8.51 -23.47
CA MET A 205 2.06 7.36 -23.23
C MET A 205 0.72 7.81 -22.65
N VAL A 206 0.75 8.67 -21.64
CA VAL A 206 -0.45 9.22 -21.01
C VAL A 206 -1.27 10.03 -22.01
N ALA A 207 -0.62 10.87 -22.82
CA ALA A 207 -1.29 11.64 -23.86
C ALA A 207 -2.01 10.70 -24.84
N HIS A 208 -1.35 9.64 -25.30
CA HIS A 208 -1.95 8.67 -26.22
C HIS A 208 -3.20 8.00 -25.64
N HIS A 209 -3.16 7.57 -24.38
CA HIS A 209 -4.30 6.95 -23.72
C HIS A 209 -5.50 7.89 -23.55
N ILE A 210 -5.27 9.16 -23.21
CA ILE A 210 -6.34 10.17 -23.11
C ILE A 210 -7.03 10.37 -24.45
N ILE A 211 -6.27 10.44 -25.54
CA ILE A 211 -6.83 10.60 -26.89
C ILE A 211 -7.61 9.37 -27.31
N GLN A 212 -7.08 8.17 -27.10
CA GLN A 212 -7.78 6.93 -27.41
C GLN A 212 -9.10 6.84 -26.65
N ALA A 213 -9.12 7.22 -25.37
CA ALA A 213 -10.34 7.30 -24.58
C ALA A 213 -11.33 8.28 -25.20
N ALA A 214 -10.91 9.51 -25.51
CA ALA A 214 -11.76 10.52 -26.15
C ALA A 214 -12.32 10.07 -27.52
N GLU A 215 -11.52 9.36 -28.33
CA GLU A 215 -11.98 8.77 -29.59
C GLU A 215 -13.01 7.67 -29.37
N ALA A 216 -12.80 6.80 -28.39
CA ALA A 216 -13.71 5.72 -28.05
C ALA A 216 -15.09 6.26 -27.60
N VAL A 217 -15.11 7.33 -26.79
CA VAL A 217 -16.35 8.04 -26.40
C VAL A 217 -17.15 8.48 -27.62
N ARG A 218 -16.46 9.09 -28.61
CA ARG A 218 -17.09 9.55 -29.85
C ARG A 218 -17.64 8.38 -30.68
N LEU A 219 -16.92 7.26 -30.74
CA LEU A 219 -17.37 6.06 -31.47
C LEU A 219 -18.62 5.43 -30.85
N VAL A 220 -18.79 5.53 -29.53
CA VAL A 220 -19.99 5.07 -28.82
C VAL A 220 -21.15 6.08 -28.92
N GLY A 221 -20.93 7.24 -29.54
CA GLY A 221 -21.98 8.22 -29.86
C GLY A 221 -22.20 9.28 -28.79
N ALA A 222 -21.24 9.48 -27.89
CA ALA A 222 -21.23 10.57 -26.93
C ALA A 222 -20.20 11.65 -27.32
N GLU A 223 -20.46 12.90 -26.94
CA GLU A 223 -19.55 14.01 -27.11
C GLU A 223 -18.53 14.05 -25.96
N CYS A 224 -17.24 14.07 -26.28
CA CYS A 224 -16.18 14.14 -25.29
C CYS A 224 -15.65 15.58 -25.17
N ILE A 225 -15.61 16.11 -23.94
CA ILE A 225 -15.02 17.42 -23.61
C ILE A 225 -13.82 17.20 -22.68
N LEU A 226 -12.63 17.65 -23.08
CA LEU A 226 -11.45 17.62 -22.21
C LEU A 226 -11.42 18.86 -21.33
N VAL A 227 -11.23 18.69 -20.02
CA VAL A 227 -11.15 19.81 -19.08
C VAL A 227 -9.89 19.75 -18.22
N GLY A 228 -9.41 20.92 -17.80
CA GLY A 228 -8.29 21.01 -16.86
C GLY A 228 -6.90 20.85 -17.49
N ILE A 229 -6.78 21.07 -18.80
CA ILE A 229 -5.48 21.03 -19.51
C ILE A 229 -4.61 22.20 -19.02
N ARG A 230 -3.54 21.89 -18.29
CA ARG A 230 -2.54 22.88 -17.84
C ARG A 230 -1.58 23.26 -18.97
N PRO A 231 -0.95 24.45 -18.95
CA PRO A 231 -0.08 24.93 -20.03
C PRO A 231 1.02 23.95 -20.44
N GLU A 232 1.67 23.29 -19.46
CA GLU A 232 2.72 22.30 -19.68
C GLU A 232 2.20 21.05 -20.41
N ILE A 233 0.97 20.62 -20.12
CA ILE A 233 0.33 19.48 -20.81
C ILE A 233 0.00 19.87 -22.25
N ALA A 234 -0.53 21.08 -22.46
CA ALA A 234 -0.86 21.58 -23.79
C ALA A 234 0.40 21.64 -24.68
N GLN A 235 1.54 22.12 -24.13
CA GLN A 235 2.82 22.13 -24.86
C GLN A 235 3.26 20.71 -25.25
N THR A 236 3.17 19.74 -24.34
CA THR A 236 3.51 18.35 -24.64
C THR A 236 2.63 17.79 -25.77
N ILE A 237 1.31 17.99 -25.71
CA ILE A 237 0.38 17.51 -26.75
C ILE A 237 0.72 18.11 -28.13
N VAL A 238 1.03 19.40 -28.18
CA VAL A 238 1.46 20.08 -29.42
C VAL A 238 2.80 19.53 -29.93
N ASN A 239 3.79 19.34 -29.05
CA ASN A 239 5.10 18.82 -29.41
C ASN A 239 5.05 17.37 -29.93
N LEU A 240 4.10 16.58 -29.42
CA LEU A 240 3.84 15.22 -29.89
C LEU A 240 3.06 15.17 -31.22
N GLY A 241 2.62 16.31 -31.74
CA GLY A 241 1.84 16.39 -32.98
C GLY A 241 0.44 15.81 -32.86
N ILE A 242 -0.12 15.76 -31.65
CA ILE A 242 -1.46 15.24 -31.41
C ILE A 242 -2.48 16.32 -31.78
N ASP A 243 -3.37 15.99 -32.72
CA ASP A 243 -4.45 16.88 -33.15
C ASP A 243 -5.68 16.74 -32.24
N LEU A 244 -5.88 17.74 -31.39
CA LEU A 244 -7.07 17.89 -30.54
C LEU A 244 -8.22 18.64 -31.20
N GLY A 245 -8.10 19.08 -32.47
CA GLY A 245 -9.11 19.90 -33.13
C GLY A 245 -10.50 19.26 -33.23
N LYS A 246 -10.58 17.94 -33.05
CA LYS A 246 -11.81 17.15 -33.04
C LYS A 246 -12.49 17.08 -31.66
N PHE A 247 -11.86 17.58 -30.61
CA PHE A 247 -12.35 17.51 -29.24
C PHE A 247 -12.46 18.90 -28.63
N PRO A 248 -13.65 19.33 -28.20
CA PRO A 248 -13.78 20.58 -27.45
C PRO A 248 -12.96 20.49 -26.15
N THR A 249 -12.23 21.57 -25.86
CA THR A 249 -11.44 21.70 -24.62
C THR A 249 -11.95 22.89 -23.80
N LYS A 250 -11.93 22.78 -22.48
CA LYS A 250 -12.26 23.88 -21.56
C LYS A 250 -11.24 23.96 -20.43
N SER A 251 -10.96 25.18 -19.96
CA SER A 251 -9.94 25.40 -18.93
C SER A 251 -10.31 24.86 -17.55
N THR A 252 -11.61 24.69 -17.27
CA THR A 252 -12.11 24.24 -15.96
C THR A 252 -13.31 23.32 -16.12
N LEU A 253 -13.55 22.47 -15.12
CA LEU A 253 -14.73 21.61 -15.07
C LEU A 253 -16.04 22.41 -15.17
N ARG A 254 -16.13 23.57 -14.50
CA ARG A 254 -17.31 24.46 -14.58
C ARG A 254 -17.66 24.84 -16.03
N LYS A 255 -16.67 25.34 -16.79
CA LYS A 255 -16.86 25.72 -18.20
C LYS A 255 -17.19 24.51 -19.07
N GLY A 256 -16.65 23.34 -18.72
CA GLY A 256 -17.03 22.07 -19.35
C GLY A 256 -18.50 21.74 -19.14
N ILE A 257 -18.99 21.87 -17.90
CA ILE A 257 -20.39 21.58 -17.55
C ILE A 257 -21.32 22.55 -18.28
N GLU A 258 -21.00 23.84 -18.30
CA GLU A 258 -21.74 24.85 -19.07
C GLU A 258 -21.84 24.44 -20.55
N SER A 259 -20.72 24.04 -21.16
CA SER A 259 -20.68 23.56 -22.55
C SER A 259 -21.50 22.29 -22.77
N GLY A 260 -21.46 21.34 -21.82
CA GLY A 260 -22.26 20.12 -21.90
C GLY A 260 -23.76 20.37 -21.75
N LEU A 261 -24.14 21.36 -20.95
CA LEU A 261 -25.53 21.81 -20.85
C LEU A 261 -25.99 22.42 -22.17
N GLU A 262 -25.16 23.25 -22.83
CA GLU A 262 -25.47 23.80 -24.15
C GLU A 262 -25.71 22.69 -25.19
N VAL A 263 -24.85 21.67 -25.25
CA VAL A 263 -25.00 20.51 -26.15
C VAL A 263 -26.31 19.76 -25.88
N THR A 264 -26.72 19.66 -24.62
CA THR A 264 -27.98 19.00 -24.22
C THR A 264 -29.19 19.95 -24.22
N ASN A 265 -29.09 21.14 -24.82
CA ASN A 265 -30.12 22.17 -24.88
C ASN A 265 -30.66 22.64 -23.51
N LYS A 266 -29.79 22.64 -22.50
CA LYS A 266 -30.05 23.12 -21.14
C LYS A 266 -29.21 24.36 -20.84
N LYS A 267 -29.68 25.20 -19.93
CA LYS A 267 -28.96 26.39 -19.47
C LYS A 267 -29.12 26.56 -17.96
N ILE A 268 -28.10 27.13 -17.33
CA ILE A 268 -28.16 27.54 -15.93
C ILE A 268 -28.87 28.90 -15.88
N VAL A 269 -29.86 29.03 -15.01
CA VAL A 269 -30.57 30.29 -14.75
C VAL A 269 -30.42 30.64 -13.27
N GLU A 270 -30.10 31.89 -12.98
CA GLU A 270 -30.19 32.41 -11.61
C GLU A 270 -31.66 32.66 -11.29
N ILE A 271 -32.13 32.12 -10.17
CA ILE A 271 -33.48 32.35 -9.68
C ILE A 271 -33.34 33.44 -8.62
N GLU A 272 -33.96 34.60 -8.86
CA GLU A 272 -34.08 35.71 -7.91
C GLU A 272 -34.97 35.35 -6.70
#